data_AF-A0A9N9RBG4-F1
#
_entry.id   AF-A0A9N9RBG4-F1
#
_cell.length_a   1.000
_cell.length_b   1.000
_cell.length_c   1.000
_cell.angle_alpha   90.00
_cell.angle_beta   90.00
_cell.angle_gamma   90.00
#
_symmetry.space_group_name_H-M   'P 1'
#
loop_
_entity.id
_entity.type
_entity.pdbx_description
1 polymer ?
#
loop_
_entity_poly.entity_id
_entity_poly.type
_entity_poly.pdbx_seq_one_letter_code
_entity_poly.pdbx_strand_id
1 'polypeptide(L)'
;MKKMSYEDKTLLRRTVDYDADIIESVPANSGVKERCVWMNVSGFDLFRQVGVDVMHDVLEGVGKYIVGLVLTKYIKRFKYFSLELLNSRLNNFEYGPDRRNKPVQFSMVHINKGNIRLSASEMLTFIRYFGVIVGDKVPEGDSYWHLYLKLREILELAMASSVWQGLEVLKRRFKTQMMMGKSGPRASIDKNNTNR
;
A
#
# COMPACT_ATOMS: atom_id res chain seq x y z
N MET A 1 -10.73 -0.39 19.99
CA MET A 1 -9.36 -0.61 19.48
C MET A 1 -9.42 -1.63 18.36
N LYS A 2 -8.92 -1.31 17.15
CA LYS A 2 -8.80 -2.31 16.07
C LYS A 2 -7.70 -3.30 16.48
N LYS A 3 -8.02 -4.60 16.52
CA LYS A 3 -7.01 -5.65 16.68
C LYS A 3 -6.07 -5.56 15.47
N MET A 4 -4.79 -5.32 15.72
CA MET A 4 -3.76 -5.52 14.71
C MET A 4 -3.58 -7.02 14.49
N SER A 5 -3.58 -7.43 13.24
CA SER A 5 -3.21 -8.80 12.85
C SER A 5 -1.70 -8.96 12.99
N TYR A 6 -1.25 -10.08 13.52
CA TYR A 6 0.16 -10.47 13.51
C TYR A 6 0.32 -11.72 12.66
N GLU A 7 1.43 -11.80 11.92
CA GLU A 7 1.80 -13.00 11.19
C GLU A 7 2.24 -14.07 12.20
N ASP A 8 1.57 -15.22 12.15
CA ASP A 8 2.01 -16.40 12.89
C ASP A 8 3.01 -17.17 12.03
N LYS A 9 4.28 -17.06 12.40
CA LYS A 9 5.38 -17.73 11.68
C LYS A 9 5.29 -19.24 11.70
N THR A 10 4.56 -19.82 12.66
CA THR A 10 4.40 -21.28 12.77
C THR A 10 3.46 -21.83 11.70
N LEU A 11 2.60 -20.99 11.12
CA LEU A 11 1.66 -21.34 10.06
C LEU A 11 2.21 -21.07 8.65
N LEU A 12 3.41 -20.49 8.53
CA LEU A 12 4.03 -20.27 7.23
C LEU A 12 4.48 -21.60 6.64
N ARG A 13 4.02 -21.90 5.42
CA ARG A 13 4.45 -23.05 4.65
C ARG A 13 5.97 -23.00 4.42
N ARG A 14 6.65 -24.09 4.76
CA ARG A 14 8.09 -24.28 4.48
C ARG A 14 8.25 -25.22 3.29
N THR A 15 9.48 -25.32 2.79
CA THR A 15 9.83 -26.22 1.68
C THR A 15 9.44 -27.67 1.98
N VAL A 16 9.66 -28.14 3.21
CA VAL A 16 9.28 -29.51 3.63
C VAL A 16 7.78 -29.74 3.60
N ASP A 17 6.99 -28.74 4.00
CA ASP A 17 5.53 -28.85 4.02
C ASP A 17 5.00 -28.83 2.57
N TYR A 18 5.61 -28.00 1.71
CA TYR A 18 5.30 -27.95 0.28
C TYR A 18 5.63 -29.27 -0.45
N ASP A 19 6.79 -29.85 -0.20
CA ASP A 19 7.16 -31.14 -0.80
C ASP A 19 6.23 -32.27 -0.33
N ALA A 20 5.80 -32.24 0.93
CA ALA A 20 4.79 -33.17 1.44
C ALA A 20 3.43 -32.96 0.76
N ASP A 21 2.98 -31.71 0.62
CA ASP A 21 1.73 -31.34 -0.06
C ASP A 21 1.70 -31.82 -1.53
N ILE A 22 2.85 -31.78 -2.21
CA ILE A 22 3.02 -32.29 -3.58
C ILE A 22 2.88 -33.80 -3.64
N ILE A 23 3.46 -34.52 -2.67
CA ILE A 23 3.39 -35.98 -2.60
C ILE A 23 1.97 -36.43 -2.26
N GLU A 24 1.30 -35.73 -1.34
CA GLU A 24 -0.10 -36.02 -0.97
C GLU A 24 -1.04 -35.82 -2.17
N SER A 25 -0.77 -34.84 -3.03
CA SER A 25 -1.51 -34.59 -4.27
C SER A 25 -3.03 -34.39 -4.05
N VAL A 26 -3.39 -33.77 -2.92
CA VAL A 26 -4.77 -33.37 -2.59
C VAL A 26 -4.88 -31.84 -2.50
N PRO A 27 -5.17 -31.15 -3.63
CA PRO A 27 -5.22 -29.68 -3.65
C PRO A 27 -6.31 -29.07 -2.77
N ALA A 28 -7.34 -29.84 -2.40
CA ALA A 28 -8.39 -29.38 -1.49
C ALA A 28 -7.85 -29.07 -0.08
N ASN A 29 -6.80 -29.78 0.36
CA ASN A 29 -6.21 -29.61 1.69
C ASN A 29 -5.12 -28.53 1.68
N SER A 30 -4.25 -28.55 0.66
CA SER A 30 -3.04 -27.72 0.63
C SER A 30 -3.12 -26.53 -0.33
N GLY A 31 -4.04 -26.53 -1.29
CA GLY A 31 -4.05 -25.58 -2.41
C GLY A 31 -2.90 -25.77 -3.40
N VAL A 32 -2.07 -26.82 -3.25
CA VAL A 32 -0.96 -27.12 -4.15
C VAL A 32 -1.40 -28.17 -5.16
N LYS A 33 -1.28 -27.83 -6.46
CA LYS A 33 -1.65 -28.74 -7.55
C LYS A 33 -0.47 -29.51 -8.13
N GLU A 34 0.66 -28.85 -8.26
CA GLU A 34 1.85 -29.39 -8.91
C GLU A 34 3.10 -28.64 -8.47
N ARG A 35 4.27 -29.21 -8.79
CA ARG A 35 5.57 -28.63 -8.43
C ARG A 35 5.81 -27.37 -9.26
N CYS A 36 6.15 -26.28 -8.59
CA CYS A 36 6.46 -25.00 -9.20
C CYS A 36 7.70 -25.14 -10.09
N VAL A 37 7.56 -24.83 -11.39
CA VAL A 37 8.66 -24.94 -12.38
C VAL A 37 9.89 -24.11 -12.01
N TRP A 38 9.68 -22.99 -11.31
CA TRP A 38 10.75 -22.08 -10.88
C TRP A 38 11.69 -22.71 -9.84
N MET A 39 11.27 -23.75 -9.13
CA MET A 39 12.13 -24.48 -8.17
C MET A 39 13.33 -25.17 -8.85
N ASN A 40 13.30 -25.32 -10.17
CA ASN A 40 14.43 -25.85 -10.95
C ASN A 40 15.50 -24.77 -11.28
N VAL A 41 15.20 -23.49 -11.04
CA VAL A 41 16.14 -22.39 -11.29
C VAL A 41 17.15 -22.32 -10.14
N SER A 42 18.44 -22.43 -10.47
CA SER A 42 19.51 -22.35 -9.48
C SER A 42 19.47 -21.01 -8.72
N GLY A 43 19.44 -21.08 -7.39
CA GLY A 43 19.38 -19.92 -6.51
C GLY A 43 17.99 -19.31 -6.34
N PHE A 44 16.94 -19.91 -6.91
CA PHE A 44 15.55 -19.56 -6.62
C PHE A 44 15.01 -20.35 -5.42
N ASP A 45 14.35 -19.67 -4.49
CA ASP A 45 13.64 -20.27 -3.36
C ASP A 45 12.30 -19.56 -3.18
N LEU A 46 11.23 -20.31 -3.46
CA LEU A 46 9.84 -19.85 -3.42
C LEU A 46 9.47 -19.17 -2.09
N PHE A 47 10.00 -19.65 -0.97
CA PHE A 47 9.64 -19.18 0.37
C PHE A 47 10.58 -18.09 0.89
N ARG A 48 11.74 -17.88 0.24
CA ARG A 48 12.69 -16.81 0.62
C ARG A 48 12.58 -15.58 -0.26
N GLN A 49 12.07 -15.73 -1.49
CA GLN A 49 11.96 -14.65 -2.48
C GLN A 49 10.49 -14.26 -2.73
N VAL A 50 9.71 -14.14 -1.65
CA VAL A 50 8.34 -13.63 -1.73
C VAL A 50 8.39 -12.19 -2.24
N GLY A 51 7.98 -12.00 -3.50
CA GLY A 51 7.94 -10.69 -4.14
C GLY A 51 6.81 -9.85 -3.57
N VAL A 52 7.08 -8.56 -3.35
CA VAL A 52 6.03 -7.56 -3.10
C VAL A 52 5.48 -7.15 -4.46
N ASP A 53 4.18 -7.25 -4.64
CA ASP A 53 3.52 -6.83 -5.87
C ASP A 53 3.03 -5.40 -5.68
N VAL A 54 3.79 -4.43 -6.18
CA VAL A 54 3.43 -3.01 -6.08
C VAL A 54 2.04 -2.73 -6.66
N MET A 55 1.62 -3.48 -7.67
CA MET A 55 0.28 -3.35 -8.24
C MET A 55 -0.78 -3.73 -7.21
N HIS A 56 -0.69 -4.90 -6.60
CA HIS A 56 -1.71 -5.38 -5.65
C HIS A 56 -1.58 -4.75 -4.26
N ASP A 57 -0.36 -4.63 -3.74
CA ASP A 57 -0.09 -4.16 -2.38
C ASP A 57 -0.25 -2.64 -2.27
N VAL A 58 0.20 -1.89 -3.29
CA VAL A 58 0.20 -0.42 -3.26
C VAL A 58 -0.92 0.16 -4.09
N LEU A 59 -0.97 -0.10 -5.39
CA LEU A 59 -1.92 0.58 -6.28
C LEU A 59 -3.36 0.12 -6.03
N GLU A 60 -3.58 -1.18 -5.90
CA GLU A 60 -4.89 -1.76 -5.60
C GLU A 60 -5.17 -1.91 -4.11
N GLY A 61 -4.12 -1.89 -3.29
CA GLY A 61 -4.18 -1.96 -1.83
C GLY A 61 -4.18 -0.58 -1.19
N VAL A 62 -3.07 -0.22 -0.53
CA VAL A 62 -3.02 0.97 0.34
C VAL A 62 -3.35 2.29 -0.37
N GLY A 63 -3.01 2.40 -1.65
CA GLY A 63 -3.29 3.56 -2.49
C GLY A 63 -4.79 3.85 -2.61
N LYS A 64 -5.62 2.82 -2.85
CA LYS A 64 -7.09 2.97 -2.89
C LYS A 64 -7.65 3.54 -1.59
N TYR A 65 -7.16 3.04 -0.45
CA TYR A 65 -7.64 3.49 0.86
C TYR A 65 -7.23 4.93 1.18
N ILE A 66 -5.97 5.29 0.94
CA ILE A 66 -5.46 6.64 1.23
C ILE A 66 -6.11 7.66 0.28
N VAL A 67 -6.15 7.39 -1.03
CA VAL A 67 -6.77 8.30 -2.00
C VAL A 67 -8.26 8.47 -1.70
N GLY A 68 -8.98 7.38 -1.41
CA GLY A 68 -10.38 7.44 -1.01
C GLY A 68 -10.61 8.29 0.24
N LEU A 69 -9.77 8.11 1.27
CA LEU A 69 -9.81 8.92 2.49
C LEU A 69 -9.57 10.40 2.21
N VAL A 70 -8.49 10.74 1.50
CA VAL A 70 -8.10 12.13 1.18
C VAL A 70 -9.22 12.82 0.41
N LEU A 71 -9.71 12.22 -0.68
CA LEU A 71 -10.78 12.79 -1.49
C LEU A 71 -12.06 12.99 -0.68
N THR A 72 -12.43 12.00 0.16
CA THR A 72 -13.61 12.10 1.01
C THR A 72 -13.51 13.28 1.98
N LYS A 73 -12.34 13.46 2.62
CA LYS A 73 -12.11 14.56 3.55
C LYS A 73 -12.14 15.91 2.83
N TYR A 74 -11.44 16.02 1.72
CA TYR A 74 -11.28 17.30 1.02
C TYR A 74 -12.55 17.77 0.32
N ILE A 75 -13.32 16.86 -0.28
CA ILE A 75 -14.55 17.22 -0.99
C ILE A 75 -15.70 17.40 0.00
N LYS A 76 -15.87 16.50 0.97
CA LYS A 76 -17.07 16.51 1.83
C LYS A 76 -16.92 17.30 3.11
N ARG A 77 -15.78 17.16 3.79
CA ARG A 77 -15.60 17.67 5.15
C ARG A 77 -14.95 19.05 5.16
N PHE A 78 -13.79 19.18 4.52
CA PHE A 78 -13.04 20.43 4.50
C PHE A 78 -13.47 21.35 3.36
N LYS A 79 -14.04 20.78 2.28
CA LYS A 79 -14.52 21.50 1.10
C LYS A 79 -13.45 22.38 0.45
N TYR A 80 -12.21 21.90 0.41
CA TYR A 80 -11.09 22.58 -0.25
C TYR A 80 -11.30 22.72 -1.76
N PHE A 81 -11.98 21.75 -2.36
CA PHE A 81 -12.42 21.80 -3.76
C PHE A 81 -13.67 20.93 -3.94
N SER A 82 -14.41 21.17 -5.02
CA SER A 82 -15.59 20.37 -5.38
C SER A 82 -15.22 19.17 -6.25
N LEU A 83 -16.13 18.19 -6.32
CA LEU A 83 -15.96 17.03 -7.20
C LEU A 83 -15.93 17.44 -8.68
N GLU A 84 -16.74 18.43 -9.04
CA GLU A 84 -16.82 19.00 -10.39
C GLU A 84 -15.49 19.66 -10.77
N LEU A 85 -14.88 20.43 -9.85
CA LEU A 85 -13.56 21.03 -10.06
C LEU A 85 -12.50 19.95 -10.29
N LEU A 86 -12.46 18.93 -9.44
CA LEU A 86 -11.51 17.82 -9.58
C LEU A 86 -11.68 17.11 -10.94
N ASN A 87 -12.90 16.72 -11.29
CA ASN A 87 -13.19 16.05 -12.56
C ASN A 87 -12.87 16.94 -13.75
N SER A 88 -13.18 18.23 -13.69
CA SER A 88 -12.82 19.20 -14.74
C SER A 88 -11.31 19.27 -14.93
N ARG A 89 -10.54 19.42 -13.84
CA ARG A 89 -9.07 19.46 -13.94
C ARG A 89 -8.48 18.14 -14.42
N LEU A 90 -8.96 17.00 -13.94
CA LEU A 90 -8.55 15.69 -14.44
C LEU A 90 -8.83 15.52 -15.94
N ASN A 91 -9.95 16.07 -16.43
CA ASN A 91 -10.31 15.95 -17.84
C ASN A 91 -9.41 16.77 -18.75
N ASN A 92 -9.04 17.96 -18.30
CA ASN A 92 -8.30 18.97 -19.06
C ASN A 92 -6.79 18.93 -18.84
N PHE A 93 -6.30 18.11 -17.91
CA PHE A 93 -4.86 17.95 -17.67
C PHE A 93 -4.18 17.20 -18.82
N GLU A 94 -3.00 17.66 -19.22
CA GLU A 94 -2.17 17.01 -20.24
C GLU A 94 -1.28 15.95 -19.58
N TYR A 95 -1.59 14.67 -19.82
CA TYR A 95 -0.90 13.53 -19.21
C TYR A 95 0.33 13.06 -19.98
N GLY A 96 0.58 13.59 -21.19
CA GLY A 96 1.74 13.24 -22.01
C GLY A 96 1.84 11.72 -22.23
N PRO A 97 2.98 11.07 -21.87
CA PRO A 97 3.16 9.62 -22.04
C PRO A 97 2.10 8.76 -21.34
N ASP A 98 1.52 9.24 -20.23
CA ASP A 98 0.56 8.49 -19.42
C ASP A 98 -0.90 8.67 -19.92
N ARG A 99 -1.13 9.33 -21.06
CA ARG A 99 -2.48 9.63 -21.59
C ARG A 99 -3.38 8.40 -21.74
N ARG A 100 -2.83 7.22 -22.01
CA ARG A 100 -3.59 5.96 -22.11
C ARG A 100 -4.15 5.49 -20.76
N ASN A 101 -3.54 5.92 -19.66
CA ASN A 101 -3.88 5.54 -18.29
C ASN A 101 -4.53 6.71 -17.54
N LYS A 102 -5.20 7.62 -18.26
CA LYS A 102 -5.90 8.76 -17.67
C LYS A 102 -6.95 8.25 -16.67
N PRO A 103 -6.98 8.77 -15.42
CA PRO A 103 -7.96 8.36 -14.43
C PRO A 103 -9.40 8.63 -14.90
N VAL A 104 -10.32 7.70 -14.61
CA VAL A 104 -11.75 7.93 -14.87
C VAL A 104 -12.30 9.05 -13.99
N GLN A 105 -13.41 9.63 -14.43
CA GLN A 105 -14.15 10.60 -13.64
C GLN A 105 -14.66 9.97 -12.35
N PHE A 106 -14.50 10.71 -11.25
CA PHE A 106 -14.96 10.31 -9.94
C PHE A 106 -16.45 10.60 -9.80
N SER A 107 -17.20 9.68 -9.20
CA SER A 107 -18.61 9.88 -8.87
C SER A 107 -18.79 10.09 -7.38
N MET A 108 -19.79 10.88 -7.01
CA MET A 108 -20.09 11.13 -5.59
C MET A 108 -20.50 9.85 -4.85
N VAL A 109 -21.06 8.87 -5.57
CA VAL A 109 -21.38 7.54 -5.04
C VAL A 109 -20.13 6.84 -4.51
N HIS A 110 -19.01 6.89 -5.25
CA HIS A 110 -17.75 6.27 -4.86
C HIS A 110 -17.08 7.04 -3.70
N ILE A 111 -17.11 8.37 -3.75
CA ILE A 111 -16.61 9.22 -2.65
C ILE A 111 -17.38 8.96 -1.36
N ASN A 112 -18.71 8.83 -1.43
CA ASN A 112 -19.54 8.56 -0.25
C ASN A 112 -19.24 7.20 0.40
N LYS A 113 -18.88 6.21 -0.42
CA LYS A 113 -18.49 4.88 0.06
C LYS A 113 -17.02 4.81 0.52
N GLY A 114 -16.22 5.85 0.27
CA GLY A 114 -14.77 5.83 0.50
C GLY A 114 -14.04 4.77 -0.35
N ASN A 115 -14.65 4.30 -1.43
CA ASN A 115 -14.12 3.25 -2.28
C ASN A 115 -13.99 3.77 -3.71
N ILE A 116 -12.76 4.07 -4.09
CA ILE A 116 -12.40 4.60 -5.40
C ILE A 116 -12.15 3.43 -6.36
N ARG A 117 -12.86 3.43 -7.49
CA ARG A 117 -12.68 2.45 -8.56
C ARG A 117 -11.76 3.02 -9.64
N LEU A 118 -10.48 2.69 -9.51
CA LEU A 118 -9.46 2.88 -10.54
C LEU A 118 -8.74 1.54 -10.73
N SER A 119 -8.38 1.23 -11.97
CA SER A 119 -7.38 0.21 -12.27
C SER A 119 -6.02 0.61 -11.67
N ALA A 120 -5.09 -0.34 -11.55
CA ALA A 120 -3.78 -0.04 -11.01
C ALA A 120 -3.04 1.05 -11.82
N SER A 121 -3.08 0.98 -13.14
CA SER A 121 -2.46 1.97 -14.02
C SER A 121 -3.10 3.36 -13.88
N GLU A 122 -4.42 3.43 -13.76
CA GLU A 122 -5.12 4.71 -13.51
C GLU A 122 -4.80 5.27 -12.13
N MET A 123 -4.71 4.42 -11.10
CA MET A 123 -4.31 4.82 -9.75
C MET A 123 -2.88 5.36 -9.73
N LEU A 124 -1.95 4.72 -10.43
CA LEU A 124 -0.58 5.18 -10.57
C LEU A 124 -0.53 6.58 -11.19
N THR A 125 -1.21 6.76 -12.33
CA THR A 125 -1.32 8.07 -13.00
C THR A 125 -1.94 9.10 -12.07
N PHE A 126 -3.01 8.74 -11.36
CA PHE A 126 -3.67 9.64 -10.41
C PHE A 126 -2.70 10.08 -9.30
N ILE A 127 -2.04 9.15 -8.61
CA ILE A 127 -1.11 9.47 -7.51
C ILE A 127 0.04 10.36 -8.02
N ARG A 128 0.56 10.09 -9.22
CA ARG A 128 1.64 10.87 -9.84
C ARG A 128 1.27 12.33 -10.07
N TYR A 129 0.07 12.61 -10.59
CA TYR A 129 -0.33 13.95 -11.01
C TYR A 129 -1.23 14.70 -10.02
N PHE A 130 -1.83 14.01 -9.03
CA PHE A 130 -2.80 14.61 -8.10
C PHE A 130 -2.25 15.86 -7.39
N GLY A 131 -0.97 15.83 -6.98
CA GLY A 131 -0.28 16.98 -6.39
C GLY A 131 -0.28 18.23 -7.28
N VAL A 132 -0.11 18.06 -8.59
CA VAL A 132 -0.13 19.17 -9.57
C VAL A 132 -1.56 19.61 -9.88
N ILE A 133 -2.51 18.66 -9.89
CA ILE A 133 -3.90 18.90 -10.28
C ILE A 133 -4.67 19.68 -9.21
N VAL A 134 -4.43 19.43 -7.92
CA VAL A 134 -5.18 20.10 -6.83
C VAL A 134 -4.33 20.66 -5.69
N GLY A 135 -3.00 20.59 -5.78
CA GLY A 135 -2.12 21.05 -4.71
C GLY A 135 -2.33 22.52 -4.33
N ASP A 136 -2.69 23.38 -5.29
CA ASP A 136 -3.03 24.79 -5.07
C ASP A 136 -4.29 25.02 -4.22
N LYS A 137 -5.10 23.98 -3.99
CA LYS A 137 -6.32 24.05 -3.18
C LYS A 137 -6.14 23.56 -1.76
N VAL A 138 -5.00 22.97 -1.44
CA VAL A 138 -4.75 22.35 -0.14
C VAL A 138 -3.92 23.30 0.73
N PRO A 139 -4.38 23.66 1.95
CA PRO A 139 -3.62 24.49 2.86
C PRO A 139 -2.28 23.87 3.25
N GLU A 140 -1.30 24.73 3.52
CA GLU A 140 -0.02 24.30 4.06
C GLU A 140 -0.20 23.60 5.42
N GLY A 141 0.59 22.55 5.64
CA GLY A 141 0.56 21.79 6.89
C GLY A 141 -0.60 20.80 7.04
N ASP A 142 -1.44 20.59 6.01
CA ASP A 142 -2.51 19.59 6.09
C ASP A 142 -1.95 18.17 6.30
N SER A 143 -2.48 17.48 7.32
CA SER A 143 -2.00 16.15 7.73
C SER A 143 -2.40 15.02 6.77
N TYR A 144 -3.54 15.13 6.10
CA TYR A 144 -3.96 14.18 5.05
C TYR A 144 -3.15 14.40 3.77
N TRP A 145 -2.74 15.63 3.49
CA TRP A 145 -1.83 15.92 2.39
C TRP A 145 -0.46 15.30 2.65
N HIS A 146 0.05 15.44 3.87
CA HIS A 146 1.29 14.78 4.28
C HIS A 146 1.21 13.25 4.11
N LEU A 147 0.07 12.65 4.47
CA LEU A 147 -0.17 11.21 4.24
C LEU A 147 -0.14 10.85 2.75
N TYR A 148 -0.78 11.65 1.89
CA TYR A 148 -0.72 11.46 0.42
C TYR A 148 0.72 11.59 -0.11
N LEU A 149 1.48 12.59 0.34
CA LEU A 149 2.88 12.77 -0.05
C LEU A 149 3.75 11.58 0.38
N LYS A 150 3.48 10.99 1.56
CA LYS A 150 4.17 9.77 2.00
C LYS A 150 3.83 8.55 1.15
N LEU A 151 2.57 8.38 0.74
CA LEU A 151 2.18 7.35 -0.22
C LEU A 151 2.94 7.54 -1.55
N ARG A 152 3.00 8.78 -2.04
CA ARG A 152 3.71 9.11 -3.28
C ARG A 152 5.20 8.78 -3.18
N GLU A 153 5.86 9.15 -2.08
CA GLU A 153 7.26 8.83 -1.81
C GLU A 153 7.50 7.31 -1.84
N ILE A 154 6.65 6.53 -1.16
CA ILE A 154 6.74 5.07 -1.18
C ILE A 154 6.59 4.52 -2.61
N LEU A 155 5.63 5.02 -3.38
CA LEU A 155 5.39 4.57 -4.74
C LEU A 155 6.56 4.91 -5.67
N GLU A 156 7.14 6.10 -5.55
CA GLU A 156 8.35 6.50 -6.30
C GLU A 156 9.53 5.58 -5.98
N LEU A 157 9.72 5.22 -4.71
CA LEU A 157 10.77 4.27 -4.30
C LEU A 157 10.53 2.85 -4.81
N ALA A 158 9.29 2.37 -4.72
CA ALA A 158 8.91 1.03 -5.14
C ALA A 158 9.02 0.83 -6.66
N MET A 159 8.81 1.89 -7.43
CA MET A 159 8.86 1.89 -8.89
C MET A 159 10.18 2.40 -9.48
N ALA A 160 11.15 2.75 -8.63
CA ALA A 160 12.44 3.23 -9.09
C ALA A 160 13.20 2.12 -9.84
N SER A 161 13.64 2.41 -11.07
CA SER A 161 14.43 1.47 -11.89
C SER A 161 15.86 1.27 -11.36
N SER A 162 16.32 2.14 -10.46
CA SER A 162 17.60 2.03 -9.77
C SER A 162 17.53 2.74 -8.42
N VAL A 163 18.18 2.17 -7.41
CA VAL A 163 18.29 2.79 -6.08
C VAL A 163 19.65 3.48 -5.99
N TRP A 164 19.68 4.81 -6.06
CA TRP A 164 20.90 5.59 -5.90
C TRP A 164 21.50 5.39 -4.49
N GLN A 165 22.83 5.34 -4.40
CA GLN A 165 23.59 5.02 -3.17
C GLN A 165 23.29 5.95 -1.98
N GLY A 166 22.81 7.18 -2.22
CA GLY A 166 22.33 8.11 -1.19
C GLY A 166 21.03 7.67 -0.46
N LEU A 167 20.30 6.70 -1.00
CA LEU A 167 19.05 6.18 -0.43
C LEU A 167 19.26 5.15 0.70
N GLU A 168 20.51 4.76 1.00
CA GLU A 168 20.85 3.90 2.15
C GLU A 168 20.41 4.51 3.49
N VAL A 169 20.29 5.84 3.56
CA VAL A 169 19.75 6.57 4.73
C VAL A 169 18.25 6.32 4.91
N LEU A 170 17.50 6.24 3.81
CA LEU A 170 16.06 5.94 3.82
C LEU A 170 15.80 4.45 4.10
N LYS A 171 16.60 3.53 3.54
CA LYS A 171 16.58 2.10 3.91
C LYS A 171 16.83 1.91 5.41
N ARG A 172 17.80 2.63 5.98
CA ARG A 172 18.04 2.65 7.44
C ARG A 172 16.82 3.16 8.19
N ARG A 173 16.19 4.26 7.78
CA ARG A 173 14.99 4.78 8.45
C ARG A 173 13.79 3.84 8.39
N PHE A 174 13.52 3.21 7.25
CA PHE A 174 12.46 2.19 7.13
C PHE A 174 12.74 0.98 8.03
N LYS A 175 14.00 0.51 8.06
CA LYS A 175 14.43 -0.59 8.94
C LYS A 175 14.32 -0.21 10.41
N THR A 176 14.72 1.00 10.81
CA THR A 176 14.61 1.47 12.20
C THR A 176 13.15 1.64 12.61
N GLN A 177 12.25 2.13 11.74
CA GLN A 177 10.82 2.23 12.08
C GLN A 177 10.13 0.86 12.18
N MET A 178 10.47 -0.10 11.30
CA MET A 178 9.99 -1.49 11.44
C MET A 178 10.54 -2.19 12.70
N MET A 179 11.76 -1.85 13.13
CA MET A 179 12.37 -2.39 14.35
C MET A 179 11.84 -1.71 15.61
N MET A 180 11.58 -0.40 15.58
CA MET A 180 10.98 0.37 16.69
C MET A 180 9.52 -0.01 16.94
N GLY A 181 8.77 -0.43 15.90
CA GLY A 181 7.43 -1.00 16.05
C GLY A 181 7.40 -2.34 16.81
N LYS A 182 8.56 -3.00 16.99
CA LYS A 182 8.72 -4.23 17.80
C LYS A 182 9.20 -3.95 19.22
N SER A 183 9.57 -2.71 19.54
CA SER A 183 10.10 -2.30 20.86
C SER A 183 9.35 -1.07 21.39
N GLY A 184 8.01 -1.12 21.41
CA GLY A 184 7.23 -0.23 22.26
C GLY A 184 7.42 -0.62 23.74
N PRO A 185 7.45 0.34 24.68
CA PRO A 185 7.71 0.06 26.09
C PRO A 185 6.65 -0.90 26.63
N ARG A 186 7.08 -2.05 27.17
CA ARG A 186 6.24 -2.84 28.08
C ARG A 186 5.93 -1.94 29.26
N ALA A 187 4.70 -1.45 29.34
CA ALA A 187 4.18 -0.91 30.58
C ALA A 187 4.26 -2.03 31.62
N SER A 188 5.23 -1.93 32.53
CA SER A 188 5.29 -2.70 33.75
C SER A 188 4.07 -2.32 34.59
N ILE A 189 3.02 -3.13 34.49
CA ILE A 189 1.90 -3.08 35.44
C ILE A 189 2.46 -3.66 36.74
N ASP A 190 2.73 -2.75 37.68
CA ASP A 190 3.13 -3.08 39.04
C ASP A 190 1.94 -3.77 39.73
N LYS A 191 1.98 -5.10 39.81
CA LYS A 191 1.02 -5.90 40.57
C LYS A 191 1.45 -5.87 42.04
N ASN A 192 1.22 -4.76 42.72
CA ASN A 192 1.24 -4.70 44.18
C ASN A 192 0.34 -3.58 44.67
N ASN A 193 -0.97 -3.82 44.64
CA ASN A 193 -1.83 -3.26 45.68
C ASN A 193 -3.07 -4.13 45.91
N THR A 194 -2.82 -5.32 46.46
CA THR A 194 -3.80 -6.02 47.29
C THR A 194 -3.34 -5.88 48.73
N ASN A 195 -3.91 -4.94 49.48
CA ASN A 195 -4.44 -5.17 50.82
C ASN A 195 -4.86 -3.86 51.51
N ARG A 196 -6.12 -3.88 51.97
CA ARG A 196 -6.81 -3.01 52.93
C ARG A 196 -7.35 -1.67 52.43
#